data_AF-A0A954PE91-F1
#
_entry.id   AF-A0A954PE91-F1
#
_cell.length_a   1.000
_cell.length_b   1.000
_cell.length_c   1.000
_cell.angle_alpha   90.00
_cell.angle_beta   90.00
_cell.angle_gamma   90.00
#
_symmetry.space_group_name_H-M   'P 1'
#
loop_
_entity.id
_entity.type
_entity.pdbx_description
1 polymer ?
#
loop_
_entity_poly.entity_id
_entity_poly.type
_entity_poly.pdbx_seq_one_letter_code
_entity_poly.pdbx_strand_id
1 'polypeptide(L)' 'MSTITKLELAVEVAERSMRKNGYVHGPCLGATLREDSSAEKWEVEFAYEGMETRSRTTDPPSILLVVDLSSQEVQSVELM' A
#
# COMPACT_ATOMS: atom_id res chain seq x y z
N MET A 1 -14.12 4.64 21.11
CA MET A 1 -14.09 4.03 19.77
C MET A 1 -13.10 4.85 18.96
N SER A 2 -11.89 4.33 18.78
CA SER A 2 -10.81 5.07 18.11
C SER A 2 -11.16 5.27 16.65
N THR A 3 -11.16 6.52 16.20
CA THR A 3 -11.24 6.93 14.80
C THR A 3 -9.99 6.48 14.07
N ILE A 4 -9.89 5.18 13.77
CA ILE A 4 -8.93 4.71 12.77
C ILE A 4 -9.36 5.38 11.48
N THR A 5 -8.52 6.28 10.98
CA THR A 5 -8.78 6.95 9.70
C THR A 5 -8.74 5.90 8.58
N LYS A 6 -9.58 6.03 7.56
CA LYS A 6 -9.62 5.09 6.42
C LYS A 6 -8.24 4.86 5.79
N LEU A 7 -7.38 5.87 5.87
CA LEU A 7 -5.97 5.82 5.51
C LEU A 7 -5.20 4.77 6.34
N GLU A 8 -5.27 4.84 7.66
CA GLU A 8 -4.59 3.88 8.56
C GLU A 8 -5.08 2.46 8.33
N LEU A 9 -6.40 2.28 8.09
CA LEU A 9 -6.97 0.98 7.76
C LEU A 9 -6.42 0.45 6.42
N ALA A 10 -6.30 1.29 5.40
CA ALA A 10 -5.75 0.89 4.10
C ALA A 10 -4.29 0.44 4.24
N VAL A 11 -3.48 1.20 4.99
CA VAL A 11 -2.09 0.84 5.28
C VAL A 11 -2.01 -0.49 6.04
N GLU A 12 -2.83 -0.70 7.07
CA GLU A 12 -2.83 -1.94 7.85
C GLU A 12 -3.19 -3.16 6.98
N VAL A 13 -4.20 -3.04 6.12
CA VAL A 13 -4.61 -4.12 5.19
C VAL A 13 -3.47 -4.43 4.21
N ALA A 14 -2.82 -3.40 3.67
CA ALA A 14 -1.68 -3.55 2.78
C ALA A 14 -0.51 -4.28 3.46
N GLU A 15 -0.08 -3.84 4.64
CA GLU A 15 1.01 -4.48 5.40
C GLU A 15 0.70 -5.93 5.75
N ARG A 16 -0.56 -6.20 6.17
CA ARG A 16 -1.01 -7.56 6.48
C ARG A 16 -0.92 -8.46 5.25
N SER A 17 -1.32 -7.96 4.08
CA SER A 17 -1.24 -8.69 2.82
C SER A 17 0.20 -8.97 2.41
N MET A 18 1.08 -7.97 2.47
CA MET A 18 2.51 -8.14 2.17
C MET A 18 3.15 -9.20 3.07
N ARG A 19 2.93 -9.11 4.39
CA ARG A 19 3.44 -10.08 5.36
C ARG A 19 2.90 -11.48 5.11
N LYS A 20 1.61 -11.63 4.79
CA LYS A 20 0.98 -12.92 4.49
C LYS A 20 1.61 -13.60 3.26
N ASN A 21 2.00 -12.81 2.26
CA ASN A 21 2.65 -13.29 1.05
C ASN A 21 4.19 -13.40 1.18
N GLY A 22 4.76 -13.03 2.32
CA GLY A 22 6.20 -13.10 2.56
C GLY A 22 7.02 -11.97 1.92
N TYR A 23 6.38 -10.88 1.48
CA TYR A 23 7.08 -9.72 0.96
C TYR A 23 7.61 -8.84 2.09
N VAL A 24 8.89 -8.45 1.99
CA VAL A 24 9.52 -7.49 2.88
C VAL A 24 9.51 -6.12 2.20
N HIS A 25 9.14 -5.09 2.94
CA HIS A 25 9.04 -3.72 2.46
C HIS A 25 9.63 -2.75 3.49
N GLY A 26 9.98 -1.55 3.03
CA GLY A 26 10.35 -0.41 3.86
C GLY A 26 9.12 0.31 4.43
N PRO A 27 9.28 1.52 4.99
CA PRO A 27 8.16 2.29 5.52
C PRO A 27 7.13 2.64 4.44
N CYS A 28 5.88 2.81 4.88
CA CYS A 28 4.83 3.40 4.06
C CYS A 28 5.20 4.85 3.73
N LEU A 29 5.28 5.15 2.42
CA LEU A 29 5.60 6.48 1.90
C LEU A 29 4.36 7.37 1.78
N GLY A 30 3.20 6.75 1.58
CA GLY A 30 1.94 7.46 1.50
C GLY A 30 0.78 6.54 1.16
N ALA A 31 -0.44 7.06 1.35
CA ALA A 31 -1.65 6.41 0.91
C ALA A 31 -2.62 7.46 0.35
N THR A 32 -3.16 7.20 -0.84
CA THR A 32 -4.03 8.11 -1.58
C THR A 32 -5.29 7.39 -2.03
N LEU A 33 -6.44 8.05 -1.90
CA LEU A 33 -7.70 7.52 -2.41
C LEU A 33 -7.69 7.62 -3.95
N ARG A 34 -8.02 6.53 -4.63
CA ARG A 34 -8.26 6.56 -6.08
C ARG A 34 -9.62 7.17 -6.36
N GLU A 35 -9.60 8.38 -6.90
CA GLU A 35 -10.83 9.11 -7.27
C GLU A 35 -11.52 8.52 -8.52
N ASP A 36 -10.84 7.65 -9.27
CA ASP A 36 -11.36 7.04 -10.50
C ASP A 36 -12.21 5.79 -10.27
N SER A 37 -12.28 5.28 -9.03
CA SER A 37 -13.03 4.08 -8.70
C SER A 37 -14.27 4.41 -7.86
N SER A 38 -15.41 3.85 -8.23
CA SER A 38 -16.64 3.91 -7.44
C SER A 38 -16.57 3.10 -6.13
N ALA A 39 -15.54 2.25 -5.99
CA ALA A 39 -15.22 1.52 -4.78
C ALA A 39 -14.16 2.30 -3.97
N GLU A 40 -14.19 2.20 -2.65
CA GLU A 40 -13.24 2.85 -1.72
C GLU A 40 -11.82 2.24 -1.86
N LYS A 41 -11.20 2.44 -3.03
CA LYS A 41 -9.89 1.94 -3.37
C LYS A 41 -8.82 2.94 -2.96
N TRP A 42 -7.83 2.44 -2.25
CA TRP A 42 -6.69 3.20 -1.77
C TRP A 42 -5.42 2.68 -2.41
N GLU A 43 -4.65 3.57 -2.99
CA GLU A 43 -3.28 3.31 -3.40
C GLU A 43 -2.37 3.54 -2.20
N VAL A 44 -1.69 2.50 -1.76
CA VAL A 44 -0.72 2.54 -0.67
C VAL A 44 0.67 2.30 -1.24
N GLU A 45 1.58 3.20 -0.93
CA GLU A 45 2.94 3.18 -1.43
C GLU A 45 3.92 2.83 -0.31
N PHE A 46 4.81 1.88 -0.57
CA PHE A 46 5.88 1.47 0.34
C PHE A 46 7.25 1.62 -0.32
N ALA A 47 8.26 1.96 0.48
CA ALA A 47 9.64 1.84 0.04
C ALA A 47 10.06 0.37 -0.08
N TYR A 48 11.15 0.11 -0.79
CA TYR A 48 11.78 -1.21 -0.78
C TYR A 48 12.46 -1.49 0.57
N GLU A 49 12.73 -2.76 0.85
CA GLU A 49 13.49 -3.17 2.02
C GLU A 49 14.83 -2.40 2.10
N GLY A 50 15.13 -1.84 3.27
CA GLY A 50 16.34 -1.06 3.51
C GLY A 50 16.33 0.36 2.95
N MET A 51 15.25 0.80 2.32
CA MET A 51 15.08 2.18 1.86
C MET A 51 14.06 2.93 2.72
N GLU A 52 14.35 4.19 3.05
CA GLU A 52 13.40 5.07 3.78
C GLU A 52 12.54 5.92 2.84
N THR A 53 12.89 5.96 1.55
CA THR A 53 12.26 6.79 0.52
C THR A 53 12.17 6.03 -0.80
N ARG A 54 11.51 6.62 -1.80
CA ARG A 54 11.47 6.08 -3.17
C ARG A 54 12.90 5.86 -3.70
N SER A 55 13.16 4.70 -4.26
CA SER A 55 14.39 4.41 -4.98
C SER A 55 14.53 5.34 -6.17
N ARG A 56 15.73 5.90 -6.37
CA ARG A 56 16.04 6.72 -7.55
C ARG A 56 16.59 5.90 -8.72
N THR A 57 16.93 4.64 -8.46
CA THR A 57 17.65 3.77 -9.39
C THR A 57 16.85 2.51 -9.76
N THR A 58 15.75 2.24 -9.07
CA THR A 58 14.85 1.11 -9.33
C THR A 58 13.62 1.62 -10.07
N ASP A 59 13.10 0.82 -11.01
CA ASP A 59 11.85 1.07 -11.72
C ASP A 59 10.96 -0.18 -11.61
N PRO A 60 9.82 -0.14 -10.88
CA PRO A 60 9.24 1.04 -10.25
C PRO A 60 10.08 1.53 -9.04
N PRO A 61 10.02 2.83 -8.72
CA PRO A 61 10.81 3.44 -7.64
C PRO A 61 10.30 3.07 -6.24
N SER A 62 9.16 2.41 -6.14
CA SER A 62 8.49 2.02 -4.90
C SER A 62 7.54 0.87 -5.15
N ILE A 63 7.06 0.25 -4.08
CA ILE A 63 6.05 -0.81 -4.14
C ILE A 63 4.68 -0.15 -4.01
N LEU A 64 3.84 -0.32 -5.03
CA LEU A 64 2.47 0.21 -5.04
C LEU A 64 1.46 -0.92 -4.86
N LEU A 65 0.56 -0.73 -3.91
CA LEU A 65 -0.54 -1.63 -3.61
C LEU A 65 -1.88 -0.92 -3.75
N VAL A 66 -2.81 -1.57 -4.45
CA VAL A 66 -4.21 -1.11 -4.47
C VAL A 66 -5.02 -1.92 -3.49
N VAL A 67 -5.51 -1.26 -2.44
CA VAL A 67 -6.33 -1.82 -1.37
C VAL A 67 -7.78 -1.46 -1.62
N ASP A 68 -8.67 -2.44 -1.66
CA ASP A 68 -10.11 -2.21 -1.63
C ASP A 68 -10.58 -2.32 -0.18
N LEU A 69 -10.96 -1.19 0.44
CA LEU A 69 -11.44 -1.19 1.82
C LEU A 69 -12.79 -1.90 1.99
N SER A 70 -13.57 -2.01 0.91
CA SER A 70 -14.89 -2.64 0.94
C SER A 70 -14.77 -4.15 1.14
N SER A 71 -13.79 -4.78 0.48
CA SER A 71 -13.49 -6.21 0.62
C SER A 71 -12.34 -6.51 1.58
N GLN A 72 -11.57 -5.49 2.00
CA GLN A 72 -10.32 -5.63 2.76
C GLN A 72 -9.29 -6.51 2.04
N GLU A 73 -9.25 -6.44 0.72
CA GLU A 73 -8.32 -7.20 -0.13
C GLU A 73 -7.42 -6.28 -0.93
N VAL A 74 -6.22 -6.77 -1.25
CA VAL A 74 -5.25 -6.09 -2.11
C VAL A 74 -5.39 -6.64 -3.52
N GLN A 75 -5.78 -5.79 -4.47
CA GLN A 75 -6.06 -6.19 -5.86
C GLN A 75 -4.82 -6.12 -6.75
N SER A 76 -3.87 -5.22 -6.47
CA SER A 76 -2.70 -5.02 -7.31
C SER A 76 -1.44 -5.00 -6.46
N VAL A 77 -0.44 -5.75 -6.89
CA VAL A 77 0.92 -5.71 -6.36
C VAL A 77 1.82 -5.43 -7.57
N GLU A 78 2.15 -4.16 -7.82
CA GLU A 78 3.16 -3.86 -8.84
C GLU A 78 4.55 -4.11 -8.22
N LEU A 79 5.02 -5.35 -8.37
CA LEU A 79 6.39 -5.76 -8.16
C LEU A 79 6.93 -6.12 -9.56
N MET A 80 7.71 -5.24 -10.19
CA MET A 80 8.49 -5.60 -11.38
C MET A 80 9.95 -5.78 -10.99
#